data_AF-A0A0Q4LSI7-F1
#
_entry.id   AF-A0A0Q4LSI7-F1
#
_cell.length_a   1.000
_cell.length_b   1.000
_cell.length_c   1.000
_cell.angle_alpha   90.00
_cell.angle_beta   90.00
_cell.angle_gamma   90.00
#
_symmetry.space_group_name_H-M   'P 1'
#
loop_
_entity.id
_entity.type
_entity.pdbx_description
1 polymer ?
#
loop_
_entity_poly.entity_id
_entity_poly.type
_entity_poly.pdbx_seq_one_letter_code
_entity_poly.pdbx_strand_id
1 'polypeptide(L)'
;MKKTFTFILFSITCILLFTANAQAQCAMCSINAEQGVKNGNTVSAGLNTGVLYLLAIPYIMAIVIGVIWYKKYRKKNVALNMKKEPFHLN
;
A
#
# COMPACT_ATOMS: atom_id res chain seq x y z
N MET A 1 16.24 -7.49 16.90
CA MET A 1 15.80 -6.07 16.90
C MET A 1 16.65 -5.18 16.00
N LYS A 2 17.98 -5.13 16.15
CA LYS A 2 18.87 -4.32 15.30
C LYS A 2 18.72 -4.61 13.80
N LYS A 3 18.71 -5.88 13.37
CA LYS A 3 18.57 -6.28 11.95
C LYS A 3 17.22 -5.85 11.33
N THR A 4 16.13 -5.99 12.09
CA THR A 4 14.78 -5.56 11.66
C THR A 4 14.70 -4.04 11.55
N PHE A 5 15.31 -3.32 12.49
CA PHE A 5 15.37 -1.86 12.45
C PHE A 5 16.20 -1.35 11.27
N THR A 6 17.36 -1.97 11.00
CA THR A 6 18.18 -1.64 9.83
C THR A 6 17.45 -1.92 8.51
N PHE A 7 16.69 -3.02 8.43
CA PHE A 7 15.90 -3.35 7.24
C PHE A 7 14.76 -2.34 6.99
N ILE A 8 14.07 -1.93 8.06
CA ILE A 8 13.02 -0.89 7.99
C ILE A 8 13.64 0.44 7.55
N LEU A 9 14.76 0.83 8.15
CA LEU A 9 15.46 2.08 7.81
C LEU A 9 15.91 2.09 6.34
N PHE A 10 16.49 0.98 5.86
CA PHE A 10 16.89 0.83 4.46
C PHE A 10 15.69 0.93 3.51
N SER A 11 14.56 0.29 3.84
CA SER A 11 13.35 0.35 3.03
C SER A 11 12.76 1.75 2.96
N ILE A 12 12.76 2.50 4.08
CA ILE A 12 12.29 3.89 4.12
C ILE A 12 13.19 4.79 3.26
N THR A 13 14.51 4.68 3.41
CA THR A 13 15.47 5.45 2.60
C THR A 13 15.31 5.14 1.12
N CYS A 14 15.08 3.88 0.74
CA CYS A 14 14.85 3.49 -0.65
C CYS A 14 13.58 4.15 -1.21
N ILE A 15 12.47 4.14 -0.47
CA ILE A 15 11.21 4.80 -0.89
C ILE A 15 11.41 6.31 -1.10
N LEU A 16 12.17 6.96 -0.21
CA LEU A 16 12.48 8.39 -0.32
C LEU A 16 13.39 8.73 -1.51
N LEU A 17 14.28 7.82 -1.91
CA LEU A 17 15.14 7.99 -3.09
C LEU A 17 14.39 7.75 -4.41
N PHE A 18 13.29 6.99 -4.38
CA PHE A 18 12.46 6.67 -5.55
C PHE A 18 11.26 7.59 -5.73
N THR A 19 11.24 8.78 -5.13
CA THR A 19 10.24 9.82 -5.45
C THR A 19 10.54 10.46 -6.82
N ALA A 20 10.51 9.64 -7.88
CA ALA A 20 10.51 10.15 -9.23
C ALA A 20 9.17 10.84 -9.49
N ASN A 21 9.21 11.95 -10.24
CA ASN A 21 8.02 12.64 -10.72
C ASN A 21 7.00 11.62 -11.21
N ALA A 22 5.82 11.60 -10.58
CA ALA A 22 4.76 10.68 -10.94
C ALA A 22 4.24 11.02 -12.35
N GLN A 23 4.93 10.50 -13.37
CA GLN A 23 4.42 10.46 -14.73
C GLN A 23 3.24 9.51 -14.74
N ALA A 24 2.08 10.02 -15.17
CA ALA A 24 0.86 9.24 -15.20
C ALA A 24 1.09 7.95 -16.00
N GLN A 25 0.71 6.81 -15.43
CA GLN A 25 0.91 5.47 -16.00
C GLN A 25 0.06 5.22 -17.25
N CYS A 26 -0.86 6.14 -17.58
CA CYS A 26 -1.74 6.05 -18.75
C CYS A 26 -1.55 7.30 -19.63
N ALA A 27 -0.85 7.14 -20.77
CA ALA A 27 -0.65 8.21 -21.76
C ALA A 27 -1.97 8.86 -22.21
N MET A 28 -3.07 8.10 -22.20
CA MET A 28 -4.41 8.58 -22.56
C MET A 28 -4.99 9.60 -21.56
N CYS A 29 -4.74 9.43 -20.26
CA CYS A 29 -5.23 10.36 -19.24
C CYS A 29 -4.47 11.69 -19.29
N SER A 30 -3.17 11.65 -19.60
CA SER A 30 -2.32 12.84 -19.76
C SER A 30 -2.73 13.66 -20.99
N ILE A 31 -2.96 13.02 -22.14
CA ILE A 31 -3.34 13.70 -23.38
C ILE A 31 -4.70 14.41 -23.22
N ASN A 32 -5.69 13.73 -22.62
CA ASN A 32 -7.00 14.35 -22.39
C ASN A 32 -6.95 15.47 -21.34
N ALA A 33 -6.07 15.33 -20.33
CA ALA A 33 -5.83 16.39 -19.36
C ALA A 33 -5.18 17.62 -20.01
N GLU A 34 -4.15 17.41 -20.84
CA GLU A 34 -3.46 18.48 -21.56
C GLU A 34 -4.36 19.18 -22.59
N GLN A 35 -5.19 18.44 -23.33
CA GLN A 35 -6.16 19.03 -24.26
C GLN A 35 -7.27 19.81 -23.54
N GLY A 36 -7.73 19.32 -22.39
CA GLY A 36 -8.68 20.05 -21.55
C GLY A 36 -8.10 21.38 -21.05
N VAL A 37 -6.86 21.39 -20.55
CA VAL A 37 -6.17 22.61 -20.10
C VAL A 37 -5.96 23.60 -21.26
N LYS A 38 -5.57 23.13 -22.45
CA LYS A 38 -5.43 23.98 -23.66
C LYS A 38 -6.73 24.64 -24.09
N ASN A 39 -7.88 23.99 -23.82
CA ASN A 39 -9.20 24.55 -24.08
C ASN A 39 -9.75 25.38 -22.90
N GLY A 40 -8.91 25.75 -21.92
CA GLY A 40 -9.28 26.59 -20.78
C GLY A 40 -9.96 25.86 -19.62
N ASN A 41 -10.03 24.52 -19.65
CA ASN A 41 -10.64 23.73 -18.59
C ASN A 41 -9.65 23.48 -17.44
N THR A 42 -9.86 24.16 -16.32
CA THR A 42 -9.02 24.09 -15.11
C THR A 42 -9.16 22.79 -14.34
N VAL A 43 -10.25 22.05 -14.54
CA VAL A 43 -10.51 20.73 -13.89
C VAL A 43 -9.47 19.69 -14.35
N SER A 44 -9.03 19.81 -15.60
CA SER A 44 -8.07 18.89 -16.20
C SER A 44 -6.64 19.05 -15.67
N ALA A 45 -6.30 20.18 -15.03
CA ALA A 45 -4.96 20.43 -14.48
C ALA A 45 -4.62 19.55 -13.26
N GLY A 46 -5.63 19.07 -12.52
CA GLY A 46 -5.46 18.28 -11.28
C GLY A 46 -5.63 16.77 -11.42
N LEU A 47 -5.84 16.26 -12.63
CA LEU A 47 -6.26 14.86 -12.84
C LEU A 47 -5.21 13.83 -12.39
N ASN A 48 -3.93 14.06 -12.68
CA ASN A 48 -2.83 13.16 -12.29
C ASN A 48 -2.76 13.01 -10.76
N THR A 49 -2.92 14.13 -10.05
CA THR A 49 -3.01 14.15 -8.60
C THR A 49 -4.20 13.32 -8.11
N GLY A 50 -5.38 13.50 -8.72
CA GLY A 50 -6.57 12.71 -8.38
C GLY A 50 -6.39 11.19 -8.52
N VAL A 51 -5.75 10.72 -9.60
CA VAL A 51 -5.46 9.29 -9.81
C VAL A 51 -4.54 8.74 -8.72
N LEU A 52 -3.50 9.49 -8.34
CA LEU A 52 -2.59 9.10 -7.25
C LEU A 52 -3.34 8.99 -5.91
N TYR A 53 -4.24 9.91 -5.62
CA TYR A 53 -5.06 9.84 -4.40
C TYR A 53 -5.98 8.61 -4.41
N LEU A 54 -6.70 8.35 -5.51
CA LEU A 54 -7.58 7.20 -5.62
C LEU A 54 -6.83 5.86 -5.49
N LEU A 55 -5.62 5.77 -6.01
CA LEU A 55 -4.77 4.59 -5.84
C LEU A 55 -4.17 4.49 -4.43
N ALA A 56 -3.75 5.59 -3.81
CA ALA A 56 -3.10 5.56 -2.49
C ALA A 56 -4.06 5.19 -1.35
N ILE A 57 -5.31 5.65 -1.41
CA ILE A 57 -6.33 5.42 -0.37
C ILE A 57 -6.52 3.94 -0.01
N PRO A 58 -6.77 3.00 -0.94
CA PRO A 58 -6.99 1.59 -0.60
C PRO A 58 -5.77 0.95 0.07
N TYR A 59 -4.55 1.30 -0.33
CA TYR A 59 -3.34 0.76 0.29
C TYR A 59 -3.13 1.28 1.71
N ILE A 60 -3.32 2.59 1.93
CA ILE A 60 -3.23 3.19 3.26
C ILE A 60 -4.27 2.57 4.19
N MET A 61 -5.51 2.41 3.70
CA MET A 61 -6.59 1.79 4.46
C MET A 61 -6.25 0.34 4.84
N ALA A 62 -5.74 -0.46 3.90
CA ALA A 62 -5.34 -1.84 4.15
C ALA A 62 -4.23 -1.94 5.22
N ILE A 63 -3.23 -1.05 5.17
CA ILE A 63 -2.13 -1.00 6.15
C ILE A 63 -2.68 -0.68 7.54
N VAL A 64 -3.53 0.34 7.67
CA VAL A 64 -4.12 0.75 8.95
C VAL A 64 -4.93 -0.39 9.56
N ILE A 65 -5.81 -1.01 8.78
CA ILE A 65 -6.63 -2.15 9.23
C ILE A 65 -5.74 -3.33 9.63
N GLY A 66 -4.73 -3.67 8.81
CA GLY A 66 -3.80 -4.76 9.09
C GLY A 66 -3.02 -4.55 10.39
N VAL A 67 -2.54 -3.33 10.64
CA VAL A 67 -1.81 -2.99 11.88
C VAL A 67 -2.73 -3.07 13.10
N ILE A 68 -3.96 -2.55 13.03
CA ILE A 68 -4.94 -2.64 14.12
C ILE A 68 -5.27 -4.10 14.40
N TRP A 69 -5.53 -4.89 13.36
CA TRP A 69 -5.83 -6.31 13.50
C TRP A 69 -4.68 -7.07 14.17
N TYR A 70 -3.46 -6.87 13.69
CA TYR A 70 -2.26 -7.52 14.22
C TYR A 70 -1.98 -7.15 15.68
N LYS A 71 -2.18 -5.88 16.06
CA LYS A 71 -1.94 -5.42 17.44
C LYS A 71 -3.03 -5.89 18.41
N LYS A 72 -4.31 -5.84 18.00
CA LYS A 72 -5.44 -6.03 18.91
C LYS A 72 -5.98 -7.46 18.94
N TYR A 73 -5.96 -8.17 17.80
CA TYR A 73 -6.65 -9.46 17.66
C TYR A 73 -5.69 -10.66 17.60
N ARG A 74 -4.39 -10.43 17.49
CA ARG A 74 -3.39 -11.50 17.50
C ARG A 74 -3.19 -12.03 18.93
N LYS A 75 -3.80 -13.16 19.27
CA LYS A 75 -3.55 -13.88 20.51
C LYS A 75 -2.08 -14.34 20.56
N LYS A 76 -1.29 -13.82 21.50
CA LYS A 76 0.15 -14.11 21.60
C LYS A 76 0.47 -15.46 22.25
N ASN A 77 -0.50 -16.11 22.89
CA ASN A 77 -0.32 -17.37 23.60
C ASN A 77 -1.54 -18.28 23.35
N VAL A 78 -1.64 -18.84 22.14
CA VAL A 78 -2.61 -19.92 21.89
C VAL A 78 -1.91 -21.24 22.21
N ALA A 79 -2.26 -21.85 23.34
CA ALA A 79 -1.80 -23.20 23.64
C ALA A 79 -2.45 -24.17 22.64
N LEU A 80 -1.68 -24.62 21.65
CA LEU A 80 -2.11 -25.64 20.69
C LEU A 80 -2.14 -26.99 21.42
N ASN A 81 -3.30 -27.32 21.98
CA ASN A 81 -3.57 -28.68 22.46
C ASN A 81 -3.85 -29.58 21.26
N MET A 82 -2.79 -30.03 20.59
CA MET A 82 -2.92 -31.14 19.65
C MET A 82 -3.13 -32.42 20.45
N LYS A 83 -4.30 -33.05 20.31
CA LYS A 83 -4.58 -34.35 20.89
C LYS A 83 -3.54 -35.33 20.31
N LYS A 84 -2.65 -35.86 21.17
CA LYS A 84 -1.56 -36.78 20.77
C LYS A 84 -2.08 -38.19 20.52
N GLU A 85 -3.22 -38.32 19.86
CA GLU A 85 -3.77 -39.62 19.54
C GLU A 85 -3.16 -40.08 18.24
N PRO A 86 -2.65 -41.31 18.16
CA PRO A 86 -2.32 -41.89 16.88
C PRO A 86 -3.59 -41.94 16.03
N PHE A 87 -3.55 -41.35 14.83
CA PHE A 87 -4.61 -41.49 13.85
C PHE A 87 -4.63 -42.94 13.38
N HIS A 88 -5.61 -43.71 13.86
CA HIS A 88 -5.90 -45.05 13.35
C HIS A 88 -6.60 -44.88 12.00
N LEU A 89 -5.83 -44.96 10.91
CA LEU A 89 -6.36 -45.19 9.58
C LEU A 89 -6.68 -46.68 9.46
N ASN A 90 -7.94 -47.00 9.16
CA ASN A 90 -8.44 -48.36 8.90
C ASN A 90 -7.84 -48.94 7.63
#